data_AF-A0A970JR63-F1
#
_entry.id   AF-A0A970JR63-F1
#
_cell.length_a   1.000
_cell.length_b   1.000
_cell.length_c   1.000
_cell.angle_alpha   90.00
_cell.angle_beta   90.00
_cell.angle_gamma   90.00
#
_symmetry.space_group_name_H-M   'P 1'
#
loop_
_entity.id
_entity.type
_entity.pdbx_description
1 polymer ?
#
loop_
_entity_poly.entity_id
_entity_poly.type
_entity_poly.pdbx_seq_one_letter_code
_entity_poly.pdbx_strand_id
1 'polypeptide(L)'
;NYGDAFPARTSASEEFPVDVIGKSEPVKIDERYLSEIIEARLEQIFNKSKEVLDEIDALELPGGIVLTGGAASIPGIVELAQEVFDVNVKLYVPNHMGLRNPVFTNVISIVDYSANLSEVYQLAKSAVTGEKVTQSQATVNYQPEVAHETSFEATEEFSVPEEENEAEGIVGKVKGFFSSIFE
;
A
#
# COMPACT_ATOMS: atom_id res chain seq x y z
N ASN A 1 17.87 -9.47 4.40
CA ASN A 1 16.96 -10.40 3.70
C ASN A 1 17.70 -10.82 2.46
N TYR A 2 18.07 -12.09 2.35
CA TYR A 2 18.87 -12.64 1.24
C TYR A 2 18.00 -13.42 0.23
N GLY A 3 16.68 -13.40 0.41
CA GLY A 3 15.75 -14.14 -0.45
C GLY A 3 15.16 -13.24 -1.52
N ASP A 4 15.47 -13.54 -2.77
CA ASP A 4 14.90 -12.95 -3.99
C ASP A 4 14.48 -14.09 -4.91
N ALA A 5 13.40 -13.93 -5.67
CA ALA A 5 12.90 -14.92 -6.61
C ALA A 5 13.58 -14.85 -7.98
N PHE A 6 14.47 -13.89 -8.20
CA PHE A 6 15.12 -13.66 -9.49
C PHE A 6 16.65 -13.60 -9.33
N PRO A 7 17.36 -14.72 -9.55
CA PRO A 7 18.78 -14.83 -9.21
C PRO A 7 19.69 -13.82 -9.91
N ALA A 8 19.30 -13.34 -11.08
CA ALA A 8 20.05 -12.31 -11.81
C ALA A 8 20.20 -10.98 -11.04
N ARG A 9 19.40 -10.75 -9.98
CA ARG A 9 19.48 -9.56 -9.11
C ARG A 9 20.34 -9.76 -7.87
N THR A 10 20.86 -10.97 -7.65
CA THR A 10 21.56 -11.36 -6.42
C THR A 10 23.06 -11.52 -6.65
N SER A 11 23.83 -11.54 -5.56
CA SER A 11 25.28 -11.67 -5.61
C SER A 11 25.78 -13.03 -5.11
N ALA A 12 26.65 -13.66 -5.90
CA ALA A 12 27.41 -14.84 -5.44
C ALA A 12 28.54 -14.48 -4.45
N SER A 13 28.81 -13.19 -4.22
CA SER A 13 29.83 -12.74 -3.25
C SER A 13 29.26 -12.47 -1.86
N GLU A 14 27.93 -12.37 -1.74
CA GLU A 14 27.26 -12.10 -0.47
C GLU A 14 26.90 -13.43 0.19
N GLU A 15 27.55 -13.73 1.32
CA GLU A 15 27.38 -14.99 2.04
C GLU A 15 26.78 -14.77 3.43
N PHE A 16 25.96 -15.72 3.88
CA PHE A 16 25.39 -15.73 5.23
C PHE A 16 25.41 -17.15 5.84
N PRO A 17 25.53 -17.27 7.16
CA PRO A 17 25.51 -18.57 7.83
C PRO A 17 24.08 -19.11 7.92
N VAL A 18 23.93 -20.41 7.69
CA VAL A 18 22.67 -21.17 7.82
C VAL A 18 22.92 -22.41 8.67
N ASP A 19 22.05 -22.64 9.66
CA ASP A 19 22.07 -23.85 10.46
C ASP A 19 21.56 -25.05 9.64
N VAL A 20 22.39 -26.09 9.52
CA VAL A 20 22.07 -27.28 8.73
C VAL A 20 21.89 -28.48 9.66
N ILE A 21 20.77 -29.19 9.53
CA ILE A 21 20.48 -30.40 10.30
C ILE A 21 21.61 -31.41 10.11
N GLY A 22 22.18 -31.88 11.22
CA GLY A 22 23.26 -32.87 11.22
C GLY A 22 24.67 -32.29 11.14
N LYS A 23 24.83 -30.96 11.07
CA LYS A 23 26.12 -30.29 11.22
C LYS A 23 26.20 -29.54 12.55
N SER A 24 27.37 -29.58 13.17
CA SER A 24 27.62 -28.90 14.45
C SER A 24 27.92 -27.40 14.29
N GLU A 25 28.35 -26.98 13.10
CA GLU A 25 28.67 -25.60 12.77
C GLU A 25 27.80 -25.09 11.60
N PRO A 26 27.38 -23.81 11.61
CA PRO A 26 26.64 -23.20 10.51
C PRO A 26 27.41 -23.27 9.19
N VAL A 27 26.70 -23.50 8.09
CA VAL A 27 27.27 -23.52 6.74
C VAL A 27 27.05 -22.16 6.09
N LYS A 28 28.10 -21.62 5.45
CA LYS A 28 27.95 -20.41 4.64
C LYS A 28 27.29 -20.75 3.31
N ILE A 29 26.29 -19.95 2.97
CA ILE A 29 25.55 -20.03 1.72
C ILE A 29 25.57 -18.65 1.07
N ASP A 30 25.78 -18.59 -0.24
CA ASP A 30 25.67 -17.34 -0.99
C ASP A 30 24.22 -16.98 -1.32
N GLU A 31 23.94 -15.68 -1.44
CA GLU A 31 22.63 -15.11 -1.74
C GLU A 31 22.04 -15.68 -3.04
N ARG A 32 22.86 -15.85 -4.07
CA ARG A 32 22.44 -16.37 -5.36
C ARG A 32 21.95 -17.81 -5.27
N TYR A 33 22.67 -18.67 -4.56
CA TYR A 33 22.24 -20.05 -4.35
C TYR A 33 20.88 -20.13 -3.62
N LEU A 34 20.64 -19.28 -2.61
CA LEU A 34 19.32 -19.20 -1.98
C LEU A 34 18.24 -18.75 -2.98
N SER A 35 18.56 -17.75 -3.82
CA SER A 35 17.64 -17.25 -4.83
C SER A 35 17.26 -18.32 -5.86
N GLU A 36 18.21 -19.13 -6.33
CA GLU A 36 17.97 -20.25 -7.26
C GLU A 36 16.99 -21.28 -6.67
N ILE A 37 17.06 -21.54 -5.36
CA ILE A 37 16.11 -22.42 -4.67
C ILE A 37 14.70 -21.80 -4.62
N ILE A 38 14.62 -20.50 -4.32
CA ILE A 38 13.34 -19.76 -4.25
C ILE A 38 12.69 -19.70 -5.63
N GLU A 39 13.46 -19.35 -6.66
CA GLU A 39 13.06 -19.31 -8.07
C GLU A 39 12.48 -20.66 -8.50
N ALA A 40 13.24 -21.75 -8.35
CA ALA A 40 12.81 -23.09 -8.78
C ALA A 40 11.48 -23.50 -8.11
N ARG A 41 11.25 -23.11 -6.86
CA ARG A 41 10.00 -23.40 -6.16
C ARG A 41 8.83 -22.54 -6.67
N LEU A 42 9.06 -21.25 -6.89
CA LEU A 42 8.04 -20.34 -7.39
C LEU A 42 7.68 -20.65 -8.84
N GLU A 43 8.68 -20.94 -9.69
CA GLU A 43 8.49 -21.40 -11.06
C GLU A 43 7.62 -22.66 -11.10
N GLN A 44 7.87 -23.64 -10.22
CA GLN A 44 7.02 -24.83 -10.12
C GLN A 44 5.56 -24.48 -9.76
N ILE A 45 5.34 -23.54 -8.83
CA ILE A 45 3.99 -23.11 -8.43
C ILE A 45 3.30 -22.37 -9.58
N PHE A 46 4.02 -21.50 -10.27
CA PHE A 46 3.51 -20.74 -11.41
C PHE A 46 3.20 -21.63 -12.60
N ASN A 47 4.05 -22.60 -12.93
CA ASN A 47 3.78 -23.57 -14.01
C ASN A 47 2.51 -24.39 -13.72
N LYS A 48 2.31 -24.85 -12.48
CA LYS A 48 1.06 -25.53 -12.10
C LYS A 48 -0.17 -24.64 -12.23
N SER A 49 -0.03 -23.35 -11.91
CA SER A 49 -1.11 -22.39 -12.08
C SER A 49 -1.36 -22.10 -13.57
N LYS A 50 -0.29 -22.02 -14.36
CA LYS A 50 -0.30 -21.76 -15.81
C LYS A 50 -1.07 -22.84 -16.54
N GLU A 51 -0.81 -24.12 -16.24
CA GLU A 51 -1.55 -25.26 -16.82
C GLU A 51 -3.08 -25.06 -16.69
N VAL A 52 -3.56 -24.70 -15.51
CA VAL A 52 -5.00 -24.48 -15.26
C VAL A 52 -5.52 -23.22 -15.93
N LEU A 53 -4.71 -22.15 -16.01
CA LEU A 53 -5.11 -20.89 -16.66
C LEU A 53 -5.16 -21.03 -18.18
N ASP A 54 -4.25 -21.78 -18.78
CA ASP A 54 -4.23 -22.09 -20.21
C ASP A 54 -5.43 -22.96 -20.61
N GLU A 55 -5.84 -23.92 -19.77
CA GLU A 55 -7.04 -24.75 -20.01
C GLU A 55 -8.35 -23.96 -20.17
N ILE A 56 -8.40 -22.75 -19.62
CA ILE A 56 -9.58 -21.87 -19.65
C ILE A 56 -9.35 -20.59 -20.45
N ASP A 57 -8.27 -20.52 -21.23
CA ASP A 57 -7.86 -19.36 -22.04
C ASP A 57 -7.74 -18.05 -21.24
N ALA A 58 -7.46 -18.13 -19.93
CA ALA A 58 -7.46 -16.96 -19.05
C ALA A 58 -6.27 -16.02 -19.29
N LEU A 59 -5.15 -16.52 -19.83
CA LEU A 59 -3.97 -15.70 -20.13
C LEU A 59 -4.17 -14.80 -21.36
N GLU A 60 -5.16 -15.09 -22.22
CA GLU A 60 -5.50 -14.23 -23.37
C GLU A 60 -6.28 -12.97 -22.96
N LEU A 61 -6.75 -12.91 -21.72
CA LEU A 61 -7.49 -11.76 -21.21
C LEU A 61 -6.58 -10.53 -21.09
N PRO A 62 -7.03 -9.34 -21.53
CA PRO A 62 -6.19 -8.14 -21.61
C PRO A 62 -5.75 -7.58 -20.25
N GLY A 63 -6.28 -8.12 -19.14
CA GLY A 63 -5.98 -7.65 -17.78
C GLY A 63 -4.63 -8.15 -17.21
N GLY A 64 -4.09 -9.24 -17.76
CA GLY A 64 -2.91 -9.90 -17.19
C GLY A 64 -3.17 -10.50 -15.80
N ILE A 65 -2.11 -10.65 -15.00
CA ILE A 65 -2.15 -11.29 -13.68
C ILE A 65 -1.87 -10.26 -12.58
N VAL A 66 -2.59 -10.39 -11.46
CA VAL A 66 -2.32 -9.63 -10.24
C VAL A 66 -1.93 -10.59 -9.12
N LEU A 67 -0.69 -10.47 -8.63
CA LEU A 67 -0.18 -11.22 -7.50
C LEU A 67 -0.54 -10.54 -6.18
N THR A 68 -0.85 -11.34 -5.17
CA THR A 68 -1.17 -10.88 -3.81
C THR A 68 -0.91 -11.98 -2.78
N GLY A 69 -1.16 -11.72 -1.50
CA GLY A 69 -0.91 -12.65 -0.41
C GLY A 69 0.56 -12.65 0.04
N GLY A 70 0.87 -13.41 1.09
CA GLY A 70 2.18 -13.31 1.74
C GLY A 70 3.37 -13.73 0.88
N ALA A 71 3.20 -14.73 0.01
CA ALA A 71 4.26 -15.16 -0.91
C ALA A 71 4.59 -14.07 -1.95
N ALA A 72 3.62 -13.21 -2.30
CA ALA A 72 3.84 -12.10 -3.22
C ALA A 72 4.70 -10.97 -2.64
N SER A 73 5.07 -11.04 -1.35
CA SER A 73 6.03 -10.13 -0.73
C SER A 73 7.50 -10.51 -1.01
N ILE A 74 7.77 -11.64 -1.68
CA ILE A 74 9.12 -12.04 -2.06
C ILE A 74 9.63 -11.09 -3.18
N PRO A 75 10.81 -10.46 -3.02
CA PRO A 75 11.44 -9.66 -4.08
C PRO A 75 11.64 -10.48 -5.37
N GLY A 76 11.59 -9.86 -6.54
CA GLY A 76 11.79 -10.54 -7.82
C GLY A 76 10.63 -11.40 -8.31
N ILE A 77 9.56 -11.57 -7.52
CA ILE A 77 8.46 -12.47 -7.87
C ILE A 77 7.67 -12.01 -9.10
N VAL A 78 7.58 -10.70 -9.32
CA VAL A 78 6.85 -10.15 -10.47
C VAL A 78 7.61 -10.47 -11.75
N GLU A 79 8.92 -10.27 -11.75
CA GLU A 79 9.81 -10.56 -12.88
C GLU A 79 9.75 -12.04 -13.25
N LEU A 80 9.91 -12.94 -12.27
CA LEU A 80 9.78 -14.37 -12.48
C LEU A 80 8.39 -14.75 -13.03
N ALA A 81 7.32 -14.20 -12.46
CA ALA A 81 5.98 -14.48 -12.93
C ALA A 81 5.75 -14.01 -14.38
N GLN A 82 6.31 -12.86 -14.77
CA GLN A 82 6.23 -12.38 -16.15
C GLN A 82 6.93 -13.34 -17.12
N GLU A 83 8.10 -13.88 -16.76
CA GLU A 83 8.81 -14.87 -17.58
C GLU A 83 8.02 -16.18 -17.70
N VAL A 84 7.39 -16.65 -16.63
CA VAL A 84 6.62 -17.90 -16.65
C VAL A 84 5.30 -17.75 -17.42
N PHE A 85 4.52 -16.70 -17.15
CA PHE A 85 3.18 -16.54 -17.72
C PHE A 85 3.14 -15.86 -19.09
N ASP A 86 4.22 -15.19 -19.51
CA ASP A 86 4.29 -14.43 -20.79
C ASP A 86 3.18 -13.36 -20.93
N VAL A 87 2.74 -12.80 -19.81
CA VAL A 87 1.74 -11.73 -19.74
C VAL A 87 2.18 -10.65 -18.75
N ASN A 88 1.50 -9.50 -18.78
CA ASN A 88 1.72 -8.46 -17.78
C ASN A 88 1.33 -8.96 -16.38
N VAL A 89 2.25 -8.82 -15.42
CA VAL A 89 2.00 -9.16 -14.01
C VAL A 89 2.17 -7.91 -13.15
N LYS A 90 1.30 -7.74 -12.14
CA LYS A 90 1.40 -6.65 -11.16
C LYS A 90 1.31 -7.19 -9.75
N LEU A 91 2.02 -6.55 -8.82
CA LEU A 91 1.85 -6.80 -7.39
C LEU A 91 0.75 -5.88 -6.83
N TYR A 92 -0.25 -6.46 -6.17
CA TYR A 92 -1.22 -5.69 -5.41
C TYR A 92 -0.81 -5.58 -3.93
N VAL A 93 -0.77 -4.34 -3.44
CA VAL A 93 -0.54 -4.01 -2.04
C VAL A 93 -1.70 -3.14 -1.55
N PRO A 94 -2.38 -3.50 -0.44
CA PRO A 94 -3.43 -2.65 0.12
C PRO A 94 -2.92 -1.26 0.52
N ASN A 95 -3.74 -0.22 0.34
CA ASN A 95 -3.32 1.17 0.61
C ASN A 95 -3.59 1.67 2.04
N HIS A 96 -4.23 0.86 2.87
CA HIS A 96 -4.60 1.18 4.25
C HIS A 96 -3.38 1.37 5.15
N MET A 97 -3.35 2.45 5.94
CA MET A 97 -2.26 2.73 6.87
C MET A 97 -2.08 1.58 7.87
N GLY A 98 -0.82 1.17 8.10
CA GLY A 98 -0.48 0.04 8.98
C GLY A 98 -0.71 -1.34 8.35
N LEU A 99 -1.37 -1.44 7.20
CA LEU A 99 -1.70 -2.70 6.52
C LEU A 99 -1.18 -2.76 5.07
N ARG A 100 -0.17 -1.95 4.74
CA ARG A 100 0.45 -1.88 3.41
C ARG A 100 1.38 -3.08 3.16
N ASN A 101 0.82 -4.27 3.19
CA ASN A 101 1.51 -5.52 2.94
C ASN A 101 0.55 -6.50 2.23
N PRO A 102 0.97 -7.17 1.14
CA PRO A 102 0.17 -8.18 0.44
C PRO A 102 -0.45 -9.26 1.32
N VAL A 103 0.15 -9.57 2.49
CA VAL A 103 -0.39 -10.52 3.48
C VAL A 103 -1.81 -10.13 3.92
N PHE A 104 -2.13 -8.84 4.00
CA PHE A 104 -3.42 -8.36 4.49
C PHE A 104 -4.52 -8.28 3.44
N THR A 105 -4.21 -8.55 2.17
CA THR A 105 -5.17 -8.37 1.07
C THR A 105 -6.47 -9.12 1.30
N ASN A 106 -6.42 -10.41 1.65
CA ASN A 106 -7.62 -11.23 1.79
C ASN A 106 -8.59 -10.67 2.84
N VAL A 107 -8.07 -10.33 4.03
CA VAL A 107 -8.91 -9.81 5.13
C VAL A 107 -9.52 -8.46 4.76
N ILE A 108 -8.73 -7.56 4.16
CA ILE A 108 -9.23 -6.25 3.73
C ILE A 108 -10.29 -6.41 2.65
N SER A 109 -10.08 -7.29 1.66
CA SER A 109 -11.04 -7.55 0.59
C SER A 109 -12.38 -8.07 1.10
N ILE A 110 -12.39 -8.91 2.14
CA ILE A 110 -13.63 -9.39 2.76
C ILE A 110 -14.38 -8.26 3.48
N VAL A 111 -13.66 -7.42 4.22
CA VAL A 111 -14.24 -6.27 4.93
C VAL A 111 -14.80 -5.26 3.93
N ASP A 112 -14.03 -4.92 2.91
CA ASP A 112 -14.43 -3.99 1.85
C ASP A 112 -15.63 -4.54 1.05
N TYR A 113 -15.62 -5.83 0.72
CA TYR A 113 -16.78 -6.49 0.13
C TYR A 113 -18.04 -6.34 1.00
N SER A 114 -17.92 -6.64 2.31
CA SER A 114 -19.06 -6.53 3.23
C SER A 114 -19.56 -5.09 3.39
N ALA A 115 -18.65 -4.11 3.41
CA ALA A 115 -18.98 -2.70 3.55
C ALA A 115 -19.70 -2.13 2.32
N ASN A 116 -19.38 -2.64 1.12
CA ASN A 116 -19.94 -2.18 -0.15
C ASN A 116 -21.13 -3.02 -0.63
N LEU A 117 -21.69 -3.92 0.19
CA LEU A 117 -22.91 -4.66 -0.16
C LEU A 117 -24.09 -3.68 -0.33
N SER A 118 -24.85 -3.86 -1.40
CA SER A 118 -26.05 -3.05 -1.65
C SER A 118 -27.08 -3.20 -0.53
N GLU A 119 -27.87 -2.16 -0.29
CA GLU A 119 -28.97 -2.21 0.69
C GLU A 119 -29.93 -3.37 0.42
N VAL A 120 -30.21 -3.66 -0.87
CA VAL A 120 -31.05 -4.79 -1.29
C VAL A 120 -30.48 -6.11 -0.76
N TYR A 121 -29.16 -6.30 -0.90
CA TYR A 121 -28.51 -7.50 -0.40
C TYR A 121 -28.52 -7.56 1.13
N GLN A 122 -28.32 -6.43 1.81
CA GLN A 122 -28.39 -6.37 3.27
C GLN A 122 -29.79 -6.73 3.80
N LEU A 123 -30.85 -6.20 3.17
CA LEU A 123 -32.24 -6.52 3.51
C LEU A 123 -32.55 -8.00 3.29
N ALA A 124 -32.14 -8.55 2.14
CA ALA A 124 -32.32 -9.97 1.85
C ALA A 124 -31.57 -10.86 2.86
N LYS A 125 -30.32 -10.50 3.20
CA LYS A 125 -29.54 -11.20 4.21
C LYS A 125 -30.24 -11.16 5.58
N SER A 126 -30.66 -9.99 6.06
CA SER A 126 -31.38 -9.85 7.33
C SER A 126 -32.69 -10.64 7.39
N ALA A 127 -33.41 -10.75 6.28
CA ALA A 127 -34.65 -11.54 6.22
C ALA A 127 -34.40 -13.04 6.36
N VAL A 128 -33.29 -13.55 5.82
CA VAL A 128 -32.92 -14.98 5.87
C VAL A 128 -32.20 -15.34 7.18
N THR A 129 -31.25 -14.51 7.61
CA THR A 129 -30.41 -14.80 8.78
C THR A 129 -31.05 -14.37 10.09
N GLY A 130 -32.06 -13.50 10.05
CA GLY A 130 -32.66 -12.89 11.24
C GLY A 130 -31.72 -11.88 11.95
N GLU A 131 -30.53 -11.63 11.39
CA GLU A 131 -29.59 -10.64 11.91
C GLU A 131 -30.11 -9.24 11.61
N LYS A 132 -30.45 -8.50 12.67
CA LYS A 132 -30.73 -7.07 12.55
C LYS A 132 -29.41 -6.34 12.35
N VAL A 133 -29.24 -5.65 11.22
CA VAL A 133 -28.13 -4.72 11.01
C VAL A 133 -28.30 -3.56 11.99
N THR A 134 -27.54 -3.56 13.08
CA THR A 134 -27.40 -2.37 13.92
C THR A 134 -26.64 -1.36 13.10
N GLN A 135 -27.33 -0.32 12.61
CA GLN A 135 -26.65 0.86 12.07
C GLN A 135 -25.86 1.48 13.23
N SER A 136 -24.56 1.19 13.32
CA SER A 136 -23.64 2.02 14.09
C SER A 136 -23.55 3.36 13.38
N GLN A 137 -24.41 4.30 13.76
CA GLN A 137 -24.17 5.72 13.50
C GLN A 137 -22.86 6.07 14.22
N ALA A 138 -21.76 6.11 13.49
CA ALA A 138 -20.55 6.74 13.99
C ALA A 138 -20.85 8.24 14.10
N THR A 139 -21.34 8.69 15.25
CA THR A 139 -21.34 10.11 15.60
C THR A 139 -19.87 10.51 15.76
N VAL A 140 -19.28 11.04 14.69
CA VAL A 140 -18.00 11.75 14.79
C VAL A 140 -18.29 13.03 15.56
N ASN A 141 -18.10 12.98 16.89
CA ASN A 141 -18.10 14.19 17.71
C ASN A 141 -16.85 15.00 17.35
N TYR A 142 -17.01 16.02 16.50
CA TYR A 142 -16.00 17.04 16.32
C TYR A 142 -15.96 17.89 17.59
N GLN A 143 -15.01 17.61 18.47
CA GLN A 143 -14.67 18.49 19.58
C GLN A 143 -13.69 19.54 19.03
N PRO A 144 -14.05 20.84 18.97
CA PRO A 144 -13.11 21.85 18.52
C PRO A 144 -11.91 21.86 19.48
N GLU A 145 -10.73 21.71 18.90
CA GLU A 145 -9.43 21.75 19.56
C GLU A 145 -9.25 23.15 20.17
N VAL A 146 -9.08 23.21 21.49
CA VAL A 146 -8.82 24.45 22.21
C VAL A 146 -7.44 24.94 21.78
N ALA A 147 -7.38 26.07 21.09
CA ALA A 147 -6.15 26.69 20.65
C ALA A 147 -5.26 27.02 21.87
N HIS A 148 -4.16 26.30 22.02
CA HIS A 148 -3.08 26.70 22.93
C HIS A 148 -2.30 27.85 22.30
N GLU A 149 -2.45 29.06 22.84
CA GLU A 149 -1.56 30.19 22.56
C GLU A 149 -0.15 29.84 23.03
N THR A 150 0.75 29.62 22.09
CA THR A 150 2.19 29.57 22.37
C THR A 150 2.74 30.97 22.19
N SER A 151 2.93 31.66 23.31
CA SER A 151 3.70 32.90 23.39
C SER A 151 5.16 32.60 23.06
N PHE A 152 5.60 32.96 21.86
CA PHE A 152 7.02 33.01 21.53
C PHE A 152 7.59 34.37 21.91
N GLU A 153 8.47 34.35 22.90
CA GLU A 153 9.30 35.47 23.33
C GLU A 153 10.56 35.45 22.43
N ALA A 154 10.72 36.46 21.58
CA ALA A 154 11.88 36.61 20.70
C ALA A 154 12.80 37.72 21.25
N THR A 155 14.02 37.36 21.65
CA THR A 155 15.08 38.30 22.03
C THR A 155 16.13 38.37 20.92
N GLU A 156 16.48 39.62 20.56
CA GLU A 156 17.73 40.13 19.96
C GLU A 156 18.17 39.60 18.58
N GLU A 157 18.80 40.35 17.68
CA GLU A 157 18.96 41.78 17.37
C GLU A 157 19.75 41.75 16.05
N PHE A 158 19.32 42.43 14.98
CA PHE A 158 20.25 42.93 13.96
C PHE A 158 19.62 44.11 13.20
N SER A 159 20.42 45.15 13.04
CA SER A 159 20.02 46.49 12.66
C SER A 159 20.37 46.83 11.20
N VAL A 160 19.96 48.06 10.81
CA VAL A 160 20.43 48.91 9.68
C VAL A 160 19.53 48.88 8.41
N PRO A 161 19.21 50.02 7.74
CA PRO A 161 18.56 51.27 8.17
C PRO A 161 17.40 51.69 7.19
N GLU A 162 16.68 52.79 7.48
CA GLU A 162 15.57 53.36 6.69
C GLU A 162 15.99 53.99 5.34
N GLU A 163 15.13 53.93 4.31
CA GLU A 163 14.90 55.02 3.35
C GLU A 163 13.58 54.88 2.54
N GLU A 164 12.67 55.82 2.80
CA GLU A 164 11.81 56.64 1.92
C GLU A 164 11.01 56.14 0.67
N ASN A 165 9.72 56.51 0.72
CA ASN A 165 8.84 57.10 -0.31
C ASN A 165 7.93 56.25 -1.24
N GLU A 166 6.64 56.62 -1.13
CA GLU A 166 5.57 56.73 -2.15
C GLU A 166 5.36 55.61 -3.18
N ALA A 167 4.19 54.95 -3.12
CA ALA A 167 3.21 55.02 -4.20
C ALA A 167 1.86 54.37 -3.82
N GLU A 168 0.84 55.18 -4.07
CA GLU A 168 -0.59 54.96 -4.11
C GLU A 168 -1.11 53.56 -4.53
N GLY A 169 -2.18 53.14 -3.84
CA GLY A 169 -3.44 52.83 -4.51
C GLY A 169 -3.71 51.37 -4.88
N ILE A 170 -4.46 50.68 -4.01
CA ILE A 170 -5.46 49.63 -4.35
C ILE A 170 -6.35 49.28 -3.13
N VAL A 171 -5.92 49.63 -1.90
CA VAL A 171 -6.63 49.29 -0.64
C VAL A 171 -8.00 49.99 -0.46
N GLY A 172 -8.31 51.03 -1.25
CA GLY A 172 -9.60 51.73 -1.17
C GLY A 172 -10.79 51.03 -1.83
N LYS A 173 -10.57 50.10 -2.77
CA LYS A 173 -11.66 49.56 -3.62
C LYS A 173 -12.30 48.27 -3.09
N VAL A 174 -11.63 47.52 -2.21
CA VAL A 174 -12.16 46.23 -1.70
C VAL A 174 -13.06 46.43 -0.47
N LYS A 175 -12.85 47.52 0.29
CA LYS A 175 -13.62 47.79 1.52
C LYS A 175 -15.09 48.15 1.27
N GLY A 176 -15.42 48.66 0.08
CA GLY A 176 -16.80 48.96 -0.30
C GLY A 176 -17.58 47.79 -0.91
N PHE A 177 -16.91 46.68 -1.26
CA PHE A 177 -17.55 45.54 -1.93
C PHE A 177 -18.12 44.50 -0.95
N PHE A 178 -17.60 44.45 0.28
CA PHE A 178 -18.01 43.44 1.26
C PHE A 178 -19.12 43.90 2.23
N SER A 179 -19.48 45.18 2.26
CA SER A 179 -20.54 45.68 3.15
C SER A 179 -21.96 45.54 2.59
N SER A 180 -22.13 45.19 1.31
CA SER A 180 -23.46 45.02 0.68
C SER A 180 -23.87 43.55 0.47
N ILE A 181 -23.08 42.60 0.98
CA ILE A 181 -23.35 41.15 0.87
C ILE A 181 -23.92 40.57 2.18
N PHE A 182 -23.84 41.29 3.29
CA PHE A 182 -24.34 40.84 4.59
C PHE A 182 -25.35 41.84 5.21
N GLU A 183 -26.37 42.20 4.44
CA GLU A 183 -27.70 42.56 4.98
C GLU A 183 -28.70 41.46 4.64
#